data_AF-A0A0Q5UHG1-F1
#
_entry.id   AF-A0A0Q5UHG1-F1
#
_cell.length_a   1.000
_cell.length_b   1.000
_cell.length_c   1.000
_cell.angle_alpha   90.00
_cell.angle_beta   90.00
_cell.angle_gamma   90.00
#
_symmetry.space_group_name_H-M   'P 1'
#
loop_
_entity.id
_entity.type
_entity.pdbx_description
1 polymer ?
#
loop_
_entity_poly.entity_id
_entity_poly.type
_entity_poly.pdbx_seq_one_letter_code
_entity_poly.pdbx_strand_id
1 'polypeptide(L)'
;MCICTTRVLQITLLALIHIAAGFNGAQIAKDITLLDKLVGHHHVILTISLALCVIILVVLLVAIFAAIRQHILALNVTLICLILKCVAKGIIVIVCTLTAETTIENTAAHLWFILCWIFTGCCMIFNLFFYMRLTETSREAA
;
A
#
# COMPACT_ATOMS: atom_id res chain seq x y z
N MET A 1 1.86 9.34 25.73
CA MET A 1 1.65 7.94 25.28
C MET A 1 3.01 7.33 25.00
N CYS A 2 3.54 6.51 25.93
CA CYS A 2 4.91 5.99 25.88
C CYS A 2 4.92 4.48 25.60
N ILE A 3 4.92 4.00 24.35
CA ILE A 3 5.03 2.53 24.11
C ILE A 3 5.95 2.12 22.92
N CYS A 4 6.47 3.03 22.09
CA CYS A 4 7.49 2.62 21.10
C CYS A 4 8.61 3.66 20.94
N THR A 5 9.84 3.23 21.21
CA THR A 5 11.04 3.96 20.84
C THR A 5 11.04 4.25 19.34
N THR A 6 11.42 5.47 18.92
CA THR A 6 11.43 5.90 17.51
C THR A 6 12.16 4.91 16.59
N ARG A 7 13.19 4.22 17.10
CA ARG A 7 13.91 3.13 16.42
C ARG A 7 13.05 1.89 16.18
N VAL A 8 12.25 1.46 17.16
CA VAL A 8 11.34 0.31 17.01
C VAL A 8 10.30 0.63 15.95
N LEU A 9 9.73 1.84 15.99
CA LEU A 9 8.75 2.28 15.00
C LEU A 9 9.34 2.35 13.58
N GLN A 10 10.58 2.83 13.45
CA GLN A 10 11.33 2.85 12.20
C GLN A 10 11.58 1.44 11.64
N ILE A 11 12.05 0.50 12.47
CA ILE A 11 12.32 -0.89 12.07
C ILE A 11 11.03 -1.59 11.65
N THR A 12 9.96 -1.43 12.43
CA THR A 12 8.64 -2.01 12.10
C THR A 12 8.09 -1.44 10.80
N LEU A 13 8.21 -0.12 10.59
CA LEU A 13 7.79 0.52 9.34
C LEU A 13 8.60 -0.02 8.16
N LEU A 14 9.92 -0.14 8.28
CA LEU A 14 10.77 -0.70 7.22
C LEU A 14 10.40 -2.15 6.90
N ALA A 15 10.15 -3.00 7.90
CA ALA A 15 9.71 -4.37 7.69
C ALA A 15 8.36 -4.43 6.95
N LEU A 16 7.39 -3.62 7.39
CA LEU A 16 6.07 -3.54 6.74
C LEU A 16 6.17 -3.06 5.30
N ILE A 17 7.03 -2.08 5.00
CA ILE A 17 7.23 -1.59 3.63
C ILE A 17 7.72 -2.72 2.72
N HIS A 18 8.68 -3.54 3.17
CA HIS A 18 9.17 -4.68 2.37
C HIS A 18 8.08 -5.73 2.15
N ILE A 19 7.31 -6.04 3.19
CA ILE A 19 6.19 -6.99 3.09
C ILE A 19 5.13 -6.47 2.11
N ALA A 20 4.75 -5.19 2.23
CA ALA A 20 3.79 -4.56 1.32
C ALA A 20 4.32 -4.52 -0.13
N ALA A 21 5.60 -4.23 -0.34
CA ALA A 21 6.22 -4.30 -1.67
C ALA A 21 6.14 -5.72 -2.25
N GLY A 22 6.43 -6.73 -1.43
CA GLY A 22 6.30 -8.14 -1.82
C GLY A 22 4.88 -8.50 -2.26
N PHE A 23 3.86 -8.13 -1.49
CA PHE A 23 2.46 -8.39 -1.86
C PHE A 23 2.01 -7.61 -3.09
N ASN A 24 2.45 -6.35 -3.25
CA ASN A 24 2.17 -5.57 -4.47
C ASN A 24 2.84 -6.21 -5.69
N GLY A 25 4.08 -6.73 -5.56
CA GLY A 25 4.77 -7.47 -6.61
C GLY A 25 4.08 -8.79 -6.97
N ALA A 26 3.63 -9.56 -5.96
CA ALA A 26 2.87 -10.78 -6.17
C ALA A 26 1.54 -10.51 -6.88
N GLN A 27 0.86 -9.42 -6.51
CA GLN A 27 -0.34 -8.97 -7.19
C GLN A 27 -0.06 -8.59 -8.65
N ILE A 28 1.00 -7.83 -8.93
CA ILE A 28 1.40 -7.49 -10.32
C ILE A 28 1.60 -8.76 -11.15
N ALA A 29 2.32 -9.76 -10.61
CA ALA A 29 2.57 -11.01 -11.31
C ALA A 29 1.27 -11.74 -11.66
N LYS A 30 0.28 -11.73 -10.75
CA LYS A 30 -1.04 -12.32 -11.00
C LYS A 30 -1.87 -11.51 -11.99
N ASP A 31 -1.92 -10.19 -11.81
CA ASP A 31 -2.69 -9.29 -12.67
C ASP A 31 -2.18 -9.36 -14.12
N ILE A 32 -0.86 -9.48 -14.35
CA ILE A 32 -0.29 -9.68 -15.70
C ILE A 32 -0.74 -11.01 -16.31
N THR A 33 -0.73 -12.12 -15.54
CA THR A 33 -1.17 -13.43 -16.08
C THR A 33 -2.65 -13.50 -16.44
N LEU A 34 -3.46 -12.59 -15.90
CA LEU A 34 -4.90 -12.49 -16.15
C LEU A 34 -5.23 -11.42 -17.21
N LEU A 35 -4.29 -10.53 -17.54
CA LEU A 35 -4.49 -9.41 -18.45
C LEU A 35 -4.88 -9.90 -19.86
N ASP A 36 -4.19 -10.91 -20.38
CA ASP A 36 -4.46 -11.47 -21.71
C ASP A 36 -5.75 -12.31 -21.78
N LYS A 37 -6.31 -12.70 -20.63
CA LYS A 37 -7.49 -13.58 -20.54
C LYS A 37 -8.81 -12.81 -20.36
N LEU A 38 -8.75 -11.57 -19.87
CA LEU A 38 -9.94 -10.77 -19.55
C LEU A 38 -10.29 -9.82 -20.69
N VAL A 39 -11.55 -9.81 -21.12
CA VAL A 39 -12.07 -8.89 -22.15
C VAL A 39 -13.14 -7.99 -21.55
N GLY A 40 -13.22 -6.73 -22.01
CA GLY A 40 -14.28 -5.79 -21.63
C GLY A 40 -14.00 -5.06 -20.30
N HIS A 41 -15.04 -4.82 -19.50
CA HIS A 41 -14.97 -3.93 -18.34
C HIS A 41 -13.98 -4.39 -17.25
N HIS A 42 -13.81 -5.71 -17.11
CA HIS A 42 -12.86 -6.30 -16.17
C HIS A 42 -11.39 -6.04 -16.55
N HIS A 43 -11.08 -5.92 -17.85
CA HIS A 43 -9.72 -5.59 -18.32
C HIS A 43 -9.31 -4.18 -17.89
N VAL A 44 -10.24 -3.22 -17.94
CA VAL A 44 -9.99 -1.83 -17.52
C VAL A 44 -9.72 -1.75 -16.02
N ILE A 45 -10.54 -2.41 -15.21
CA ILE A 45 -10.36 -2.45 -13.75
C ILE A 45 -9.02 -3.09 -13.37
N LEU A 46 -8.66 -4.19 -14.03
CA LEU A 46 -7.39 -4.88 -13.81
C LEU A 46 -6.19 -4.00 -14.18
N THR A 47 -6.27 -3.28 -15.31
CA THR A 47 -5.23 -2.34 -15.77
C THR A 47 -5.03 -1.20 -14.76
N ILE A 48 -6.12 -0.64 -14.21
CA ILE A 48 -6.04 0.40 -13.17
C ILE A 48 -5.39 -0.16 -11.89
N SER A 49 -5.78 -1.36 -11.46
CA SER A 49 -5.17 -2.02 -10.29
C SER A 49 -3.66 -2.24 -10.49
N LEU A 50 -3.27 -2.72 -11.68
CA LEU A 50 -1.88 -2.94 -12.05
C LEU A 50 -1.07 -1.63 -11.98
N ALA A 51 -1.58 -0.56 -12.60
CA ALA A 51 -0.94 0.76 -12.57
C ALA A 51 -0.76 1.29 -11.13
N LEU A 52 -1.79 1.17 -10.29
CA LEU A 52 -1.73 1.55 -8.87
C LEU A 52 -0.71 0.71 -8.07
N CYS A 53 -0.49 -0.55 -8.46
CA CYS A 53 0.53 -1.40 -7.84
C CYS A 53 1.95 -1.01 -8.27
N VAL A 54 2.17 -0.68 -9.54
CA VAL A 54 3.47 -0.18 -10.00
C VAL A 54 3.80 1.17 -9.35
N ILE A 55 2.86 2.10 -9.34
CA ILE A 55 3.05 3.43 -8.73
C ILE A 55 3.41 3.30 -7.24
N ILE A 56 2.76 2.40 -6.50
CA ILE A 56 3.07 2.28 -5.07
C ILE A 56 4.44 1.69 -4.82
N LEU A 57 4.97 0.82 -5.68
CA LEU A 57 6.32 0.31 -5.50
C LEU A 57 7.34 1.46 -5.51
N VAL A 58 7.16 2.44 -6.39
CA VAL A 58 7.97 3.66 -6.41
C VAL A 58 7.77 4.47 -5.12
N VAL A 59 6.52 4.66 -4.67
CA VAL A 59 6.21 5.37 -3.42
C VAL A 59 6.85 4.66 -2.21
N LEU A 60 6.86 3.34 -2.18
CA LEU A 60 7.47 2.55 -1.10
C LEU A 60 9.00 2.73 -1.07
N LEU A 61 9.66 2.88 -2.21
CA LEU A 61 11.09 3.26 -2.25
C LEU A 61 11.32 4.63 -1.62
N VAL A 62 10.47 5.62 -1.92
CA VAL A 62 10.52 6.94 -1.29
C VAL A 62 10.23 6.84 0.21
N ALA A 63 9.33 5.95 0.63
CA ALA A 63 9.05 5.70 2.04
C ALA A 63 10.24 5.10 2.80
N ILE A 64 11.00 4.18 2.18
CA ILE A 64 12.26 3.67 2.74
C ILE A 64 13.25 4.82 2.94
N PHE A 65 13.46 5.64 1.91
CA PHE A 65 14.34 6.79 1.99
C PHE A 65 13.92 7.75 3.11
N ALA A 66 12.63 8.09 3.17
CA ALA A 66 12.07 8.98 4.20
C ALA A 66 12.22 8.40 5.61
N ALA A 67 12.02 7.09 5.77
CA ALA A 67 12.16 6.39 7.05
C ALA A 67 13.62 6.35 7.53
N ILE A 68 14.59 6.15 6.62
CA ILE A 68 16.02 6.12 6.96
C ILE A 68 16.54 7.52 7.28
N ARG A 69 16.21 8.50 6.43
CA ARG A 69 16.68 9.90 6.56
C ARG A 69 15.86 10.75 7.52
N GLN A 70 14.79 10.19 8.10
CA GLN A 70 13.84 10.89 8.97
C GLN A 70 13.28 12.17 8.32
N HIS A 71 13.06 12.12 6.99
CA HIS A 71 12.67 13.29 6.20
C HIS A 71 11.15 13.50 6.23
N ILE A 72 10.69 14.39 7.09
CA ILE A 72 9.26 14.62 7.41
C ILE A 72 8.41 14.91 6.17
N LEU A 73 8.87 15.77 5.26
CA LEU A 73 8.14 16.11 4.04
C LEU A 73 7.95 14.89 3.12
N ALA A 74 9.00 14.09 2.95
CA ALA A 74 8.94 12.90 2.09
C ALA A 74 8.01 11.85 2.70
N LEU A 75 8.03 11.72 4.03
CA LEU A 75 7.13 10.85 4.77
C LEU A 75 5.67 11.27 4.59
N ASN A 76 5.36 12.57 4.67
CA ASN A 76 4.01 13.09 4.42
C ASN A 76 3.52 12.81 2.99
N VAL A 77 4.37 13.04 1.98
CA VAL A 77 4.04 12.71 0.57
C VAL A 77 3.73 11.22 0.43
N THR A 78 4.56 10.35 1.02
CA THR A 78 4.32 8.89 0.96
C THR A 78 3.02 8.49 1.65
N LEU A 79 2.65 9.14 2.76
CA LEU A 79 1.40 8.91 3.47
C LEU A 79 0.18 9.25 2.60
N ILE A 80 0.20 10.42 1.93
CA ILE A 80 -0.88 10.84 1.02
C ILE A 80 -1.04 9.82 -0.12
N CYS A 81 0.06 9.38 -0.73
CA CYS A 81 0.03 8.37 -1.78
C CYS A 81 -0.53 7.02 -1.30
N LEU A 82 -0.17 6.59 -0.08
CA LEU A 82 -0.70 5.37 0.53
C LEU A 82 -2.20 5.47 0.77
N ILE A 83 -2.70 6.62 1.25
CA ILE A 83 -4.14 6.87 1.44
C ILE A 83 -4.87 6.77 0.10
N LEU A 84 -4.40 7.47 -0.93
CA LEU A 84 -5.01 7.46 -2.26
C LEU A 84 -5.11 6.04 -2.83
N LYS A 85 -4.05 5.24 -2.69
CA LYS A 85 -4.09 3.83 -3.10
C LYS A 85 -5.10 3.01 -2.30
N CYS A 86 -5.14 3.16 -0.98
CA CYS A 86 -6.07 2.42 -0.13
C CYS A 86 -7.53 2.74 -0.49
N VAL A 87 -7.84 4.01 -0.76
CA VAL A 87 -9.17 4.44 -1.21
C VAL A 87 -9.48 3.87 -2.59
N ALA A 88 -8.57 4.01 -3.56
CA ALA A 88 -8.78 3.50 -4.92
C ALA A 88 -8.99 1.98 -4.93
N LYS A 89 -8.18 1.21 -4.18
CA LYS A 89 -8.38 -0.24 -4.04
C LYS A 89 -9.69 -0.57 -3.31
N GLY A 90 -10.08 0.20 -2.31
CA GLY A 90 -11.37 0.03 -1.63
C GLY A 90 -12.55 0.19 -2.59
N ILE A 91 -12.53 1.22 -3.45
CA ILE A 91 -13.56 1.42 -4.48
C ILE A 91 -13.61 0.22 -5.44
N ILE A 92 -12.45 -0.25 -5.91
CA ILE A 92 -12.38 -1.44 -6.79
C ILE A 92 -13.01 -2.65 -6.12
N VAL A 93 -12.72 -2.91 -4.84
CA VAL A 93 -13.33 -4.03 -4.10
C VAL A 93 -14.83 -3.88 -4.04
N ILE A 94 -15.34 -2.71 -3.66
CA ILE A 94 -16.78 -2.46 -3.55
C ILE A 94 -17.47 -2.71 -4.90
N VAL A 95 -16.93 -2.14 -5.98
CA VAL A 95 -17.46 -2.33 -7.33
C VAL A 95 -17.43 -3.80 -7.72
N CYS A 96 -16.31 -4.51 -7.53
CA CYS A 96 -16.22 -5.94 -7.83
C CYS A 96 -17.20 -6.78 -7.01
N THR A 97 -17.38 -6.49 -5.71
CA THR A 97 -18.34 -7.23 -4.86
C THR A 97 -19.80 -7.00 -5.25
N LEU A 98 -20.13 -5.83 -5.79
CA LEU A 98 -21.49 -5.50 -6.23
C LEU A 98 -21.80 -6.07 -7.63
N THR A 99 -20.78 -6.42 -8.42
CA THR A 99 -20.94 -6.76 -9.85
C THR A 99 -20.65 -8.23 -10.18
N ALA A 100 -19.99 -9.01 -9.30
CA ALA A 100 -19.47 -10.33 -9.66
C ALA A 100 -20.28 -11.53 -9.13
N GLU A 101 -20.72 -12.38 -10.07
CA GLU A 101 -21.02 -13.81 -9.88
C GLU A 101 -19.71 -14.59 -9.69
N THR A 102 -19.60 -15.37 -8.62
CA THR A 102 -18.32 -15.90 -8.11
C THR A 102 -17.83 -17.15 -8.84
N THR A 103 -16.77 -17.06 -9.63
CA THR A 103 -15.96 -18.21 -10.12
C THR A 103 -14.65 -18.35 -9.33
N ILE A 104 -14.14 -19.58 -9.21
CA ILE A 104 -13.07 -19.97 -8.29
C ILE A 104 -11.69 -19.34 -8.65
N GLU A 105 -11.39 -19.09 -9.92
CA GLU A 105 -10.17 -18.36 -10.34
C GLU A 105 -10.17 -16.90 -9.83
N ASN A 106 -11.35 -16.30 -9.65
CA ASN A 106 -11.52 -14.96 -9.09
C ASN A 106 -11.15 -14.92 -7.59
N THR A 107 -11.29 -16.04 -6.87
CA THR A 107 -11.02 -16.13 -5.42
C THR A 107 -9.54 -15.96 -5.08
N ALA A 108 -8.64 -16.52 -5.89
CA ALA A 108 -7.20 -16.41 -5.66
C ALA A 108 -6.67 -14.99 -5.97
N ALA A 109 -7.14 -14.38 -7.07
CA ALA A 109 -6.83 -12.98 -7.38
C ALA A 109 -7.40 -12.02 -6.31
N HIS A 110 -8.61 -12.30 -5.81
CA HIS A 110 -9.19 -11.58 -4.67
C HIS A 110 -8.34 -11.71 -3.40
N LEU A 111 -7.78 -12.89 -3.12
CA LEU A 111 -6.97 -13.09 -1.91
C LEU A 111 -5.70 -12.24 -1.93
N TRP A 112 -4.94 -12.26 -3.04
CA TRP A 112 -3.75 -11.41 -3.20
C TRP A 112 -4.09 -9.92 -3.18
N PHE A 113 -5.23 -9.55 -3.76
CA PHE A 113 -5.74 -8.19 -3.73
C PHE A 113 -6.03 -7.73 -2.29
N ILE A 114 -6.73 -8.56 -1.49
CA ILE A 114 -7.10 -8.25 -0.11
C ILE A 114 -5.85 -8.17 0.78
N LEU A 115 -4.92 -9.12 0.63
CA LEU A 115 -3.66 -9.10 1.37
C LEU A 115 -2.85 -7.84 1.05
N CYS A 116 -2.71 -7.50 -0.23
CA CYS A 116 -2.06 -6.27 -0.65
C CYS A 116 -2.73 -5.04 -0.03
N TRP A 117 -4.06 -4.99 0.02
CA TRP A 117 -4.81 -3.89 0.62
C TRP A 117 -4.56 -3.77 2.12
N ILE A 118 -4.64 -4.88 2.87
CA ILE A 118 -4.40 -4.91 4.32
C ILE A 118 -2.98 -4.46 4.65
N PHE A 119 -1.95 -5.03 4.00
CA PHE A 119 -0.56 -4.68 4.31
C PHE A 119 -0.22 -3.24 3.90
N THR A 120 -0.81 -2.72 2.82
CA THR A 120 -0.70 -1.30 2.45
C THR A 120 -1.36 -0.42 3.51
N GLY A 121 -2.52 -0.81 4.03
CA GLY A 121 -3.19 -0.15 5.14
C GLY A 121 -2.37 -0.15 6.43
N CYS A 122 -1.74 -1.28 6.78
CA CYS A 122 -0.81 -1.35 7.90
C CYS A 122 0.38 -0.39 7.69
N CYS A 123 0.97 -0.35 6.49
CA CYS A 123 2.04 0.60 6.17
C CYS A 123 1.58 2.06 6.37
N MET A 124 0.38 2.40 5.92
CA MET A 124 -0.20 3.74 6.11
C MET A 124 -0.30 4.13 7.58
N ILE A 125 -0.82 3.23 8.43
CA ILE A 125 -0.98 3.48 9.87
C ILE A 125 0.37 3.66 10.56
N PHE A 126 1.34 2.78 10.28
CA PHE A 126 2.68 2.88 10.87
C PHE A 126 3.45 4.10 10.37
N ASN A 127 3.26 4.49 9.10
CA ASN A 127 3.82 5.70 8.53
C ASN A 127 3.24 6.95 9.23
N LEU A 128 1.93 6.99 9.48
CA LEU A 128 1.28 8.05 10.26
C LEU A 128 1.84 8.14 11.69
N PHE A 129 1.97 7.00 12.39
CA PHE A 129 2.57 7.01 13.73
C PHE A 129 4.01 7.51 13.72
N PHE A 130 4.81 7.09 12.73
CA PHE A 130 6.20 7.54 12.60
C PHE A 130 6.28 9.03 12.28
N TYR A 131 5.38 9.53 11.44
CA TYR A 131 5.25 10.95 11.11
C TYR A 131 4.88 11.80 12.34
N MET A 132 3.86 11.40 13.10
CA MET A 132 3.48 12.11 14.32
C MET A 132 4.64 12.16 15.32
N ARG A 133 5.36 11.04 15.49
CA ARG A 133 6.48 10.97 16.42
C ARG A 133 7.65 11.86 16.00
N LEU A 134 8.02 11.87 14.72
CA LEU A 134 9.07 12.75 14.21
C LEU A 134 8.69 14.23 14.32
N THR A 135 7.42 14.56 14.07
CA THR A 135 6.92 15.94 14.16
C THR A 135 6.94 16.43 15.61
N GLU A 136 6.58 15.58 16.58
CA GLU A 136 6.66 15.89 18.01
C GLU A 136 8.10 16.18 18.43
N THR A 137 9.05 15.29 18.07
CA THR A 137 10.49 15.49 18.37
C THR A 137 11.05 16.74 17.69
N SER A 138 10.63 17.03 16.46
CA SER A 138 11.02 18.26 15.76
C SER A 138 10.53 19.52 16.46
N ARG A 139 9.34 19.48 17.08
CA ARG A 139 8.75 20.62 17.78
C ARG A 139 9.36 20.84 19.16
N GLU A 140 9.76 19.76 19.84
CA GLU A 140 10.47 19.85 21.13
C GLU A 140 11.91 20.38 20.99
N ALA A 141 12.51 20.25 19.80
CA ALA A 141 13.87 20.69 19.51
C ALA A 141 13.98 22.14 18.96
N ALA A 142 12.85 22.82 18.71
CA ALA A 142 12.75 24.18 18.19
C ALA A 142 12.38 25.17 19.31
#